data_AF-A0A958XIF1-F1
#
_entry.id   AF-A0A958XIF1-F1
#
_cell.length_a   1.000
_cell.length_b   1.000
_cell.length_c   1.000
_cell.angle_alpha   90.00
_cell.angle_beta   90.00
_cell.angle_gamma   90.00
#
_symmetry.space_group_name_H-M   'P 1'
#
loop_
_entity.id
_entity.type
_entity.pdbx_description
1 polymer ?
#
loop_
_entity_poly.entity_id
_entity_poly.type
_entity_poly.pdbx_seq_one_letter_code
_entity_poly.pdbx_strand_id
1 'polypeptide(L)'
;AIHLEKKAFEKLEPPEVPGILVTNPPYDERLKVDEISAFYQNIGDRLKQTWPGWTAWLISSNMEAWKKFGLRPSRKTTLFNGPLECYFQKFDLYAGKKHS
;
A
#
# COMPACT_ATOMS: atom_id res chain seq x y z
N ALA A 1 18.54 -12.94 -8.75
CA ALA A 1 17.83 -12.87 -10.04
C ALA A 1 16.57 -12.02 -9.86
N ILE A 2 16.10 -11.34 -10.91
CA ILE A 2 14.83 -10.60 -10.87
C ILE A 2 13.74 -11.49 -11.48
N HIS A 3 12.65 -11.69 -10.75
CA HIS A 3 11.49 -12.46 -11.21
C HIS A 3 10.37 -11.49 -11.63
N LEU A 4 9.86 -11.66 -12.84
CA LEU A 4 8.78 -10.85 -13.40
C LEU A 4 7.60 -11.75 -13.71
N GLU A 5 6.42 -11.37 -13.22
CA GLU A 5 5.17 -12.08 -13.50
C GLU A 5 4.01 -11.11 -13.69
N LYS A 6 3.00 -11.51 -14.48
CA LYS A 6 1.73 -10.80 -14.58
C LYS A 6 0.76 -11.42 -13.59
N LYS A 7 0.46 -10.69 -12.51
CA LYS A 7 -0.43 -11.16 -11.45
C LYS A 7 -1.23 -10.00 -10.85
N ALA A 8 -2.47 -10.27 -10.47
CA ALA A 8 -3.29 -9.31 -9.74
C ALA A 8 -2.73 -9.14 -8.31
N PHE A 9 -2.77 -7.93 -7.76
CA PHE A 9 -2.21 -7.62 -6.44
C PHE A 9 -2.82 -8.51 -5.34
N GLU A 10 -4.13 -8.74 -5.43
CA GLU A 10 -4.93 -9.53 -4.50
C GLU A 10 -4.52 -11.01 -4.49
N LYS A 11 -3.74 -11.46 -5.46
CA LYS A 11 -3.24 -12.85 -5.55
C LYS A 11 -1.77 -12.97 -5.15
N LEU A 12 -1.10 -11.86 -4.80
CA LEU A 12 0.29 -11.92 -4.36
C LEU A 12 0.38 -12.58 -2.98
N GLU A 13 1.34 -13.48 -2.85
CA GLU A 13 1.73 -14.11 -1.59
C GLU A 13 3.15 -13.66 -1.26
N PRO A 14 3.44 -13.24 -0.03
CA PRO A 14 4.80 -12.89 0.35
C PRO A 14 5.70 -14.13 0.27
N PRO A 15 6.91 -14.04 -0.34
CA PRO A 15 7.82 -15.18 -0.41
C PRO A 15 8.35 -15.61 0.96
N GLU A 16 9.18 -14.80 1.62
CA GLU A 16 9.76 -15.11 2.93
C GLU A 16 9.66 -13.91 3.89
N VAL A 17 9.57 -14.17 5.18
CA VAL A 17 9.55 -13.15 6.24
C VAL A 17 10.94 -13.09 6.90
N PRO A 18 11.54 -11.91 7.10
CA PRO A 18 11.01 -10.57 6.83
C PRO A 18 11.24 -10.12 5.37
N GLY A 19 10.42 -9.16 4.92
CA GLY A 19 10.57 -8.57 3.59
C GLY A 19 10.05 -7.14 3.48
N ILE A 20 10.37 -6.49 2.36
CA ILE A 20 9.91 -5.14 2.02
C ILE A 20 9.08 -5.18 0.74
N LEU A 21 7.84 -4.70 0.82
CA LEU A 21 7.01 -4.39 -0.34
C LEU A 21 7.11 -2.89 -0.62
N VAL A 22 7.42 -2.52 -1.85
CA VAL A 22 7.34 -1.12 -2.31
C VAL A 22 6.43 -1.07 -3.52
N THR A 23 5.43 -0.20 -3.50
CA THR A 23 4.51 -0.05 -4.64
C THR A 23 4.11 1.41 -4.87
N ASN A 24 3.86 1.71 -6.14
CA ASN A 24 3.26 2.93 -6.63
C ASN A 24 1.91 2.57 -7.26
N PRO A 25 0.84 2.39 -6.45
CA PRO A 25 -0.46 2.00 -6.97
C PRO A 25 -1.06 3.12 -7.83
N PRO A 26 -1.98 2.81 -8.75
CA PRO A 26 -2.72 3.82 -9.49
C PRO A 26 -3.41 4.82 -8.54
N TYR A 27 -3.10 6.10 -8.70
CA TYR A 27 -3.70 7.18 -7.91
C TYR A 27 -4.22 8.33 -8.78
N ASP A 28 -4.12 8.20 -10.11
CA ASP A 28 -4.52 9.22 -11.06
C ASP A 28 -6.04 9.26 -11.28
N GLU A 29 -6.53 10.39 -11.77
CA GLU A 29 -7.96 10.68 -11.97
C GLU A 29 -8.62 9.85 -13.08
N ARG A 30 -7.88 8.92 -13.71
CA ARG A 30 -8.38 8.08 -14.81
C ARG A 30 -9.30 6.97 -14.32
N LEU A 31 -9.13 6.53 -13.07
CA LEU A 31 -10.07 5.64 -12.39
C LEU A 31 -11.11 6.48 -11.65
N LYS A 32 -12.38 6.05 -11.62
CA LYS A 32 -13.41 6.76 -10.84
C LYS A 32 -12.99 6.78 -9.37
N VAL A 33 -13.24 7.88 -8.66
CA VAL A 33 -12.82 8.07 -7.25
C VAL A 33 -13.26 6.91 -6.34
N ASP A 34 -14.46 6.38 -6.55
CA ASP A 34 -14.98 5.24 -5.79
C ASP A 34 -14.22 3.95 -6.07
N GLU A 35 -13.79 3.74 -7.32
CA GLU A 35 -13.00 2.57 -7.73
C GLU A 35 -11.60 2.62 -7.12
N ILE A 36 -10.96 3.80 -7.09
CA ILE A 36 -9.65 3.99 -6.43
C ILE A 36 -9.77 3.75 -4.93
N SER A 37 -10.80 4.30 -4.30
CA SER A 37 -11.03 4.17 -2.86
C SER A 37 -11.21 2.72 -2.43
N ALA A 38 -12.04 1.97 -3.16
CA ALA A 38 -12.24 0.54 -2.95
C ALA A 38 -10.94 -0.26 -3.21
N PHE A 39 -10.18 0.11 -4.23
CA PHE A 39 -8.89 -0.53 -4.53
C PHE A 39 -7.88 -0.37 -3.39
N TYR A 40 -7.74 0.83 -2.83
CA TYR A 40 -6.85 1.05 -1.69
C TYR A 40 -7.31 0.34 -0.41
N GLN A 41 -8.62 0.27 -0.19
CA GLN A 41 -9.17 -0.54 0.91
C GLN A 41 -8.77 -2.01 0.75
N ASN A 42 -8.95 -2.59 -0.45
CA ASN A 42 -8.58 -3.96 -0.74
C ASN A 42 -7.07 -4.21 -0.55
N ILE A 43 -6.21 -3.26 -0.95
CA ILE A 43 -4.77 -3.35 -0.69
C ILE A 43 -4.50 -3.43 0.81
N GLY A 44 -5.05 -2.50 1.59
CA GLY A 44 -4.86 -2.45 3.04
C GLY A 44 -5.30 -3.72 3.75
N ASP A 45 -6.48 -4.23 3.39
CA ASP A 45 -7.03 -5.48 3.93
C ASP A 45 -6.13 -6.67 3.58
N ARG A 46 -5.66 -6.77 2.33
CA ARG A 46 -4.75 -7.82 1.89
C ARG A 46 -3.43 -7.78 2.64
N LEU A 47 -2.82 -6.60 2.79
CA LEU A 47 -1.57 -6.43 3.54
C LEU A 47 -1.73 -6.88 5.00
N LYS A 48 -2.84 -6.52 5.63
CA LYS A 48 -3.14 -6.92 7.01
C LYS A 48 -3.31 -8.42 7.18
N GLN A 49 -3.96 -9.08 6.22
CA GLN A 49 -4.30 -10.50 6.31
C GLN A 49 -3.16 -11.42 5.87
N THR A 50 -2.41 -11.04 4.84
CA THR A 50 -1.49 -11.95 4.14
C THR A 50 -0.02 -11.56 4.21
N TRP A 51 0.31 -10.35 4.66
CA TRP A 51 1.70 -9.87 4.75
C TRP A 51 2.21 -9.58 6.19
N PRO A 52 1.84 -10.37 7.23
CA PRO A 52 2.40 -10.14 8.56
C PRO A 52 3.93 -10.37 8.56
N GLY A 53 4.66 -9.56 9.33
CA GLY A 53 6.11 -9.58 9.43
C GLY A 53 6.84 -8.78 8.34
N TRP A 54 6.11 -8.16 7.41
CA TRP A 54 6.68 -7.33 6.34
C TRP A 54 6.64 -5.84 6.67
N THR A 55 7.44 -5.07 5.94
CA THR A 55 7.28 -3.61 5.83
C THR A 55 6.71 -3.28 4.45
N ALA A 56 5.63 -2.50 4.40
CA ALA A 56 5.09 -1.98 3.15
C ALA A 56 5.34 -0.49 3.02
N TRP A 57 5.71 -0.06 1.82
CA TRP A 57 5.86 1.34 1.42
C TRP A 57 5.00 1.62 0.20
N LEU A 58 4.13 2.63 0.32
CA LEU A 58 3.19 3.00 -0.74
C LEU A 58 3.28 4.51 -1.01
N ILE A 59 3.29 4.89 -2.28
CA ILE A 59 3.20 6.29 -2.72
C ILE A 59 1.82 6.56 -3.32
N SER A 60 1.20 7.69 -2.96
CA SER A 60 -0.06 8.17 -3.56
C SER A 60 -0.29 9.65 -3.29
N SER A 61 -0.84 10.36 -4.26
CA SER A 61 -1.39 11.72 -4.09
C SER A 61 -2.85 11.73 -3.62
N ASN A 62 -3.55 10.60 -3.67
CA ASN A 62 -4.99 10.54 -3.43
C ASN A 62 -5.30 10.46 -1.91
N MET A 63 -5.79 11.56 -1.35
CA MET A 63 -6.12 11.67 0.06
C MET A 63 -7.34 10.84 0.49
N GLU A 64 -8.34 10.69 -0.37
CA GLU A 64 -9.51 9.84 -0.07
C GLU A 64 -9.13 8.36 0.00
N ALA A 65 -8.27 7.94 -0.92
CA ALA A 65 -7.70 6.60 -0.93
C ALA A 65 -6.94 6.28 0.37
N TRP A 66 -6.15 7.23 0.89
CA TRP A 66 -5.48 7.09 2.18
C TRP A 66 -6.43 6.92 3.36
N LYS A 67 -7.58 7.61 3.36
CA LYS A 67 -8.60 7.46 4.42
C LYS A 67 -9.22 6.05 4.42
N LYS A 68 -9.27 5.40 3.25
CA LYS A 68 -9.87 4.07 3.07
C LYS A 68 -8.88 2.91 3.23
N PHE A 69 -7.57 3.20 3.28
CA PHE A 69 -6.51 2.19 3.37
C PHE A 69 -6.54 1.32 4.64
N GLY A 70 -7.18 1.78 5.73
CA GLY A 70 -7.43 0.94 6.90
C GLY A 70 -6.21 0.58 7.77
N LEU A 71 -4.99 0.96 7.36
CA LEU A 71 -3.76 0.79 8.13
C LEU A 71 -3.20 2.15 8.58
N ARG A 72 -2.68 2.21 9.79
CA ARG A 72 -2.01 3.41 10.32
C ARG A 72 -0.55 3.42 9.87
N PRO A 73 -0.07 4.47 9.18
CA PRO A 73 1.32 4.55 8.80
C PRO A 73 2.22 4.71 10.03
N SER A 74 3.38 4.06 10.03
CA SER A 74 4.43 4.28 11.03
C SER A 74 5.37 5.42 10.63
N ARG A 75 5.43 5.76 9.35
CA ARG A 75 6.12 6.94 8.84
C ARG A 75 5.37 7.50 7.63
N LYS A 76 5.35 8.83 7.52
CA LYS A 76 4.82 9.57 6.37
C LYS A 76 5.88 10.55 5.89
N THR A 77 6.14 10.57 4.59
CA THR A 77 7.09 11.48 3.96
C THR A 77 6.43 12.12 2.74
N THR A 78 6.46 13.44 2.65
CA THR A 78 5.98 14.16 1.46
C THR A 78 7.05 14.04 0.37
N LEU A 79 6.64 13.63 -0.82
CA LEU A 79 7.45 13.57 -2.03
C LEU A 79 6.73 14.32 -3.16
N PHE A 80 7.45 14.64 -4.23
CA PHE A 80 6.87 15.25 -5.43
C PHE A 80 7.10 14.33 -6.63
N ASN A 81 6.02 13.85 -7.25
CA ASN A 81 6.11 13.13 -8.51
C ASN A 81 5.89 14.13 -9.66
N GLY A 82 7.00 14.74 -10.12
CA GLY A 82 6.94 15.94 -10.95
C GLY A 82 6.32 17.11 -10.16
N PRO A 83 5.28 17.79 -10.68
CA PRO A 83 4.58 18.85 -9.95
C PRO A 83 3.58 18.32 -8.91
N LEU A 84 3.31 17.02 -8.87
CA LEU A 84 2.26 16.43 -8.04
C LEU A 84 2.79 16.09 -6.65
N GLU A 85 2.26 16.74 -5.62
CA GLU A 85 2.52 16.38 -4.22
C GLU A 85 1.94 14.98 -3.91
N CYS A 86 2.78 14.11 -3.37
CA CYS A 86 2.47 12.74 -3.04
C CYS A 86 2.90 12.43 -1.60
N TYR A 87 2.23 11.47 -0.97
CA TYR A 87 2.66 10.92 0.30
C TYR A 87 3.25 9.54 0.11
N PHE A 88 4.47 9.36 0.60
CA PHE A 88 5.13 8.07 0.72
C PHE A 88 5.00 7.59 2.16
N GLN A 89 4.19 6.55 2.36
CA GLN A 89 3.81 6.05 3.68
C GLN A 89 4.38 4.66 3.93
N LYS A 90 4.98 4.48 5.11
CA LYS A 90 5.48 3.22 5.63
C LYS A 90 4.43 2.58 6.54
N PHE A 91 4.26 1.28 6.41
CA PHE A 91 3.42 0.46 7.27
C PHE A 91 4.25 -0.72 7.78
N ASP A 92 4.37 -0.83 9.10
CA ASP A 92 4.92 -2.02 9.73
C ASP A 92 3.78 -3.02 9.94
N LEU A 93 3.83 -4.17 9.25
CA LEU A 93 2.77 -5.16 9.23
C LEU A 93 3.07 -6.24 10.27
N TYR A 94 2.29 -6.30 11.34
CA TYR A 94 2.48 -7.25 12.44
C TYR A 94 1.38 -8.30 12.44
N ALA A 95 1.68 -9.51 12.91
CA ALA A 95 0.66 -10.50 13.24
C ALA A 95 -0.10 -10.02 14.49
N GLY A 96 -1.36 -9.62 14.33
CA GLY A 96 -2.25 -9.20 15.42
C GLY A 96 -2.56 -7.69 15.46
N LYS A 97 -3.48 -7.29 16.36
CA LYS A 97 -3.80 -5.86 16.57
C LYS A 97 -2.65 -5.20 17.33
N LYS A 98 -2.13 -4.10 16.79
CA LYS A 98 -1.24 -3.20 17.52
C LYS A 98 -2.04 -2.62 18.68
N HIS A 99 -1.82 -3.10 19.90
CA HIS A 99 -2.32 -2.44 21.09
C HIS A 99 -1.54 -1.13 21.24
N SER A 100 -2.24 -0.02 21.04
CA SER A 100 -1.77 1.32 21.42
C SER A 100 -1.89 1.51 22.92
#